data_AF-A0A0E3ZTN0-F1
#
_entry.id   AF-A0A0E3ZTN0-F1
#
_cell.length_a   1.000
_cell.length_b   1.000
_cell.length_c   1.000
_cell.angle_alpha   90.00
_cell.angle_beta   90.00
_cell.angle_gamma   90.00
#
_symmetry.space_group_name_H-M   'P 1'
#
loop_
_entity.id
_entity.type
_entity.pdbx_description
1 polymer ?
#
loop_
_entity_poly.entity_id
_entity_poly.type
_entity_poly.pdbx_seq_one_letter_code
_entity_poly.pdbx_strand_id
1 'polypeptide(L)'
;MKVLSTLHDPTFTGRDYNRLDRFFLQYIKDERDLPFIYLTLRISLTLIPLSVLLFMPFLTGWAWWVVAILHFCFSTFGVKGPFGLMLHCTSHRQFFKTEYNWLNYYLPWVLAPFFGHTPETYYSHHIGMHHPENNLEDDDSSTMTFQRDSFWSFIAYFSRFFVIGVRNLLTYLRRKNRPKLAWRAMTGELVFAAVCIGLCFISWPAVIVVFVFPLFVYRLIAMVGNWTQHAFVDGEDPGNAYKNSLTCINVKYNRKCWNDGYHISHHVRPAMHWTEHPTFFLKTIDKYAQNKAIVFDGIDFGQVFFLLMGKKYDVLARHMVNINGAFVDDNDAIALLRRRTRRIQAPAGHKPGVPAKSRIAVATA
;
A
#
# COMPACT_ATOMS: atom_id res chain seq x y z
N MET A 1 6.22 -23.72 13.36
CA MET A 1 6.47 -22.28 13.61
C MET A 1 7.96 -22.02 13.78
N LYS A 2 8.39 -20.78 13.58
CA LYS A 2 9.77 -20.32 13.79
C LYS A 2 9.93 -19.65 15.15
N VAL A 3 11.14 -19.73 15.69
CA VAL A 3 11.60 -18.81 16.75
C VAL A 3 12.00 -17.50 16.08
N LEU A 4 11.82 -16.36 16.77
CA LEU A 4 12.26 -15.07 16.25
C LEU A 4 13.77 -15.08 16.03
N SER A 5 14.16 -14.93 14.76
CA SER A 5 15.55 -14.81 14.33
C SER A 5 16.04 -13.36 14.39
N THR A 6 17.33 -13.14 14.20
CA THR A 6 17.89 -11.79 14.03
C THR A 6 17.21 -11.09 12.84
N LEU A 7 16.87 -9.82 13.03
CA LEU A 7 16.31 -9.01 11.94
C LEU A 7 17.40 -8.57 10.97
N HIS A 8 17.16 -8.80 9.68
CA HIS A 8 18.01 -8.37 8.58
C HIS A 8 17.36 -7.26 7.73
N ASP A 9 16.16 -6.84 8.10
CA ASP A 9 15.44 -5.76 7.42
C ASP A 9 16.17 -4.42 7.59
N PRO A 10 16.15 -3.54 6.56
CA PRO A 10 16.87 -2.27 6.61
C PRO A 10 16.51 -1.40 7.81
N THR A 11 17.53 -0.91 8.49
CA THR A 11 17.42 0.19 9.46
C THR A 11 18.29 1.35 8.99
N PHE A 12 18.09 2.52 9.59
CA PHE A 12 18.94 3.65 9.27
C PHE A 12 20.30 3.47 9.93
N THR A 13 21.35 3.58 9.13
CA THR A 13 22.73 3.64 9.59
C THR A 13 23.31 4.95 9.07
N GLY A 14 24.02 5.69 9.93
CA GLY A 14 24.70 6.91 9.52
C GLY A 14 25.65 6.61 8.36
N ARG A 15 25.77 7.55 7.41
CA ARG A 15 26.65 7.41 6.25
C ARG A 15 27.29 8.73 5.88
N ASP A 16 28.42 8.65 5.21
CA ASP A 16 29.06 9.80 4.62
C ASP A 16 28.32 10.27 3.36
N TYR A 17 28.14 11.58 3.24
CA TYR A 17 27.46 12.21 2.12
C TYR A 17 28.46 12.73 1.09
N ASN A 18 28.23 12.43 -0.19
CA ASN A 18 28.99 13.04 -1.27
C ASN A 18 28.46 14.45 -1.60
N ARG A 19 29.02 15.12 -2.62
CA ARG A 19 28.60 16.48 -3.00
C ARG A 19 27.15 16.53 -3.52
N LEU A 20 26.74 15.52 -4.28
CA LEU A 20 25.39 15.42 -4.83
C LEU A 20 24.37 15.14 -3.71
N ASP A 21 24.71 14.27 -2.75
CA ASP A 21 23.90 14.03 -1.56
C ASP A 21 23.68 15.34 -0.79
N ARG A 22 24.76 16.08 -0.49
CA ARG A 22 24.69 17.36 0.23
C ARG A 22 23.83 18.39 -0.49
N PHE A 23 23.88 18.43 -1.82
CA PHE A 23 22.99 19.28 -2.62
C PHE A 23 21.52 18.91 -2.38
N PHE A 24 21.13 17.65 -2.49
CA PHE A 24 19.74 17.24 -2.30
C PHE A 24 19.26 17.34 -0.85
N LEU A 25 20.14 17.13 0.13
CA LEU A 25 19.84 17.30 1.56
C LEU A 25 19.40 18.73 1.93
N GLN A 26 19.73 19.73 1.10
CA GLN A 26 19.22 21.09 1.28
C GLN A 26 17.69 21.18 1.08
N TYR A 27 17.10 20.28 0.28
CA TYR A 27 15.70 20.33 -0.15
C TYR A 27 14.79 19.35 0.60
N ILE A 28 15.29 18.18 1.00
CA ILE A 28 14.48 17.14 1.65
C ILE A 28 14.37 17.35 3.17
N LYS A 29 13.27 16.86 3.76
CA LYS A 29 12.96 17.07 5.18
C LYS A 29 13.73 16.13 6.11
N ASP A 30 13.97 14.90 5.68
CA ASP A 30 14.66 13.86 6.43
C ASP A 30 15.76 13.25 5.54
N GLU A 31 16.99 13.14 6.07
CA GLU A 31 18.13 12.61 5.32
C GLU A 31 17.94 11.16 4.87
N ARG A 32 17.08 10.42 5.59
CA ARG A 32 16.75 9.03 5.33
C ARG A 32 15.90 8.84 4.09
N ASP A 33 15.27 9.91 3.60
CA ASP A 33 14.49 9.93 2.36
C ASP A 33 15.37 10.18 1.11
N LEU A 34 16.69 10.34 1.25
CA LEU A 34 17.59 10.53 0.11
C LEU A 34 17.51 9.40 -0.95
N PRO A 35 17.29 8.11 -0.62
CA PRO A 35 16.99 7.07 -1.61
C PRO A 35 15.78 7.38 -2.50
N PHE A 36 14.78 8.11 -2.00
CA PHE A 36 13.61 8.52 -2.80
C PHE A 36 14.00 9.53 -3.88
N ILE A 37 14.99 10.39 -3.65
CA ILE A 37 15.53 11.29 -4.68
C ILE A 37 16.14 10.48 -5.82
N TYR A 38 17.00 9.53 -5.49
CA TYR A 38 17.65 8.69 -6.50
C TYR A 38 16.65 7.84 -7.29
N LEU A 39 15.62 7.31 -6.62
CA LEU A 39 14.54 6.61 -7.32
C LEU A 39 13.74 7.55 -8.23
N THR A 40 13.42 8.75 -7.74
CA THR A 40 12.73 9.79 -8.52
C THR A 40 13.52 10.13 -9.78
N LEU A 41 14.82 10.47 -9.65
CA LEU A 41 15.71 10.76 -10.78
C LEU A 41 15.78 9.58 -11.76
N ARG A 42 15.94 8.35 -11.25
CA ARG A 42 15.99 7.16 -12.09
C ARG A 42 14.71 7.02 -12.91
N ILE A 43 13.54 7.17 -12.30
CA ILE A 43 12.25 7.09 -13.01
C ILE A 43 12.12 8.22 -14.02
N SER A 44 12.39 9.47 -13.62
CA SER A 44 12.27 10.65 -14.48
C SER A 44 13.18 10.58 -15.70
N LEU A 45 14.40 10.05 -15.55
CA LEU A 45 15.40 9.97 -16.62
C LEU A 45 15.29 8.69 -17.47
N THR A 46 14.41 7.75 -17.14
CA THR A 46 14.25 6.50 -17.91
C THR A 46 12.82 6.23 -18.32
N LEU A 47 11.89 6.10 -17.37
CA LEU A 47 10.51 5.75 -17.64
C LEU A 47 9.79 6.82 -18.47
N ILE A 48 9.99 8.10 -18.14
CA ILE A 48 9.36 9.21 -18.86
C ILE A 48 9.87 9.27 -20.31
N PRO A 49 11.19 9.28 -20.59
CA PRO A 49 11.69 9.21 -21.97
C PRO A 49 11.18 8.00 -22.75
N LEU A 50 11.15 6.81 -22.14
CA LEU A 50 10.60 5.61 -22.79
C LEU A 50 9.11 5.79 -23.12
N SER A 51 8.35 6.40 -22.22
CA SER A 51 6.93 6.71 -22.44
C SER A 51 6.75 7.69 -23.58
N VAL A 52 7.53 8.79 -23.62
CA VAL A 52 7.49 9.78 -24.70
C VAL A 52 7.83 9.14 -26.04
N LEU A 53 8.85 8.29 -26.10
CA LEU A 53 9.24 7.56 -27.31
C LEU A 53 8.09 6.73 -27.89
N LEU A 54 7.25 6.10 -27.05
CA LEU A 54 6.09 5.34 -27.50
C LEU A 54 5.02 6.19 -28.20
N PHE A 55 5.02 7.50 -27.98
CA PHE A 55 4.12 8.45 -28.66
C PHE A 55 4.75 9.08 -29.91
N MET A 56 6.02 8.81 -30.22
CA MET A 56 6.69 9.45 -31.35
C MET A 56 6.31 8.78 -32.68
N PRO A 57 5.93 9.57 -33.72
CA PRO A 57 5.43 9.03 -34.98
C PRO A 57 6.49 8.26 -35.78
N PHE A 58 7.78 8.51 -35.52
CA PHE A 58 8.88 7.82 -36.18
C PHE A 58 9.14 6.41 -35.62
N LEU A 59 8.63 6.08 -34.43
CA LEU A 59 8.83 4.78 -33.79
C LEU A 59 7.64 3.86 -34.10
N THR A 60 7.85 2.90 -35.00
CA THR A 60 6.78 2.01 -35.49
C THR A 60 7.23 0.55 -35.58
N GLY A 61 6.30 -0.36 -35.90
CA GLY A 61 6.58 -1.77 -36.13
C GLY A 61 7.22 -2.47 -34.93
N TRP A 62 8.22 -3.32 -35.19
CA TRP A 62 8.91 -4.11 -34.16
C TRP A 62 9.67 -3.23 -33.15
N ALA A 63 10.24 -2.10 -33.60
CA ALA A 63 11.01 -1.21 -32.73
C ALA A 63 10.13 -0.58 -31.65
N TRP A 64 8.88 -0.23 -31.98
CA TRP A 64 7.90 0.24 -31.00
C TRP A 64 7.63 -0.81 -29.92
N TRP A 65 7.43 -2.07 -30.32
CA TRP A 65 7.20 -3.17 -29.36
C TRP A 65 8.41 -3.43 -28.46
N VAL A 66 9.63 -3.31 -28.98
CA VAL A 66 10.84 -3.39 -28.13
C VAL A 66 10.82 -2.31 -27.06
N VAL A 67 10.53 -1.05 -27.41
CA VAL A 67 10.41 0.03 -26.43
C VAL A 67 9.26 -0.23 -25.45
N ALA A 68 8.13 -0.76 -25.92
CA ALA A 68 6.98 -1.08 -25.06
C ALA A 68 7.31 -2.18 -24.04
N ILE A 69 8.05 -3.22 -24.47
CA ILE A 69 8.53 -4.30 -23.60
C ILE A 69 9.55 -3.77 -22.59
N LEU A 70 10.51 -2.95 -23.02
CA LEU A 70 11.50 -2.33 -22.13
C LEU A 70 10.81 -1.43 -21.10
N HIS A 71 9.88 -0.59 -21.54
CA HIS A 71 9.02 0.23 -20.68
C HIS A 71 8.27 -0.63 -19.66
N PHE A 72 7.59 -1.69 -20.12
CA PHE A 72 6.81 -2.57 -19.25
C PHE A 72 7.70 -3.29 -18.23
N CYS A 73 8.83 -3.85 -18.66
CA CYS A 73 9.74 -4.58 -17.76
C CYS A 73 10.34 -3.65 -16.71
N PHE A 74 10.79 -2.47 -17.14
CA PHE A 74 11.36 -1.47 -16.25
C PHE A 74 10.33 -0.96 -15.23
N SER A 75 9.16 -0.53 -15.71
CA SER A 75 8.08 -0.03 -14.85
C SER A 75 7.59 -1.12 -13.91
N THR A 76 7.12 -2.27 -14.41
CA THR A 76 6.38 -3.27 -13.64
C THR A 76 7.27 -4.10 -12.72
N PHE A 77 8.36 -4.68 -13.24
CA PHE A 77 9.23 -5.56 -12.46
C PHE A 77 10.36 -4.80 -11.77
N GLY A 78 10.84 -3.72 -12.38
CA GLY A 78 11.90 -2.88 -11.83
C GLY A 78 11.41 -2.01 -10.68
N VAL A 79 10.63 -0.98 -11.00
CA VAL A 79 10.42 0.18 -10.09
C VAL A 79 9.00 0.35 -9.53
N LYS A 80 7.98 -0.41 -9.98
CA LYS A 80 6.59 -0.25 -9.51
C LYS A 80 6.42 -0.39 -8.01
N GLY A 81 6.94 -1.48 -7.43
CA GLY A 81 6.90 -1.71 -5.98
C GLY A 81 7.59 -0.59 -5.19
N PRO A 82 8.88 -0.31 -5.44
CA PRO A 82 9.59 0.81 -4.81
C PRO A 82 8.87 2.16 -4.96
N PHE A 83 8.36 2.48 -6.16
CA PHE A 83 7.66 3.75 -6.37
C PHE A 83 6.34 3.80 -5.60
N GLY A 84 5.51 2.75 -5.68
CA GLY A 84 4.23 2.69 -4.98
C GLY A 84 4.40 2.86 -3.47
N LEU A 85 5.40 2.20 -2.87
CA LEU A 85 5.67 2.33 -1.44
C LEU A 85 6.41 3.61 -1.07
N MET A 86 7.16 4.22 -2.00
CA MET A 86 7.68 5.59 -1.83
C MET A 86 6.53 6.59 -1.79
N LEU A 87 5.53 6.46 -2.67
CA LEU A 87 4.32 7.28 -2.66
C LEU A 87 3.52 7.09 -1.37
N HIS A 88 3.42 5.85 -0.87
CA HIS A 88 2.85 5.55 0.45
C HIS A 88 3.58 6.31 1.57
N CYS A 89 4.90 6.17 1.67
CA CYS A 89 5.71 6.84 2.70
C CYS A 89 5.55 8.37 2.65
N THR A 90 5.63 8.93 1.44
CA THR A 90 5.54 10.38 1.24
C THR A 90 4.13 10.93 1.37
N SER A 91 3.10 10.07 1.42
CA SER A 91 1.73 10.45 1.78
C SER A 91 1.56 10.62 3.29
N HIS A 92 2.31 9.85 4.09
CA HIS A 92 2.32 9.97 5.56
C HIS A 92 3.25 11.06 6.06
N ARG A 93 4.30 11.34 5.29
CA ARG A 93 5.36 12.27 5.67
C ARG A 93 5.74 13.15 4.50
N GLN A 94 5.77 14.46 4.74
CA GLN A 94 6.22 15.42 3.73
C GLN A 94 7.68 15.14 3.34
N PHE A 95 7.93 15.00 2.03
CA PHE A 95 9.23 14.61 1.48
C PHE A 95 10.20 15.81 1.40
N PHE A 96 9.76 16.89 0.76
CA PHE A 96 10.52 18.14 0.64
C PHE A 96 10.16 19.13 1.74
N LYS A 97 11.09 19.99 2.14
CA LYS A 97 10.84 21.06 3.12
C LYS A 97 9.75 22.01 2.62
N THR A 98 9.10 22.72 3.54
CA THR A 98 7.90 23.52 3.25
C THR A 98 8.19 24.66 2.27
N GLU A 99 9.40 25.21 2.26
CA GLU A 99 9.84 26.24 1.31
C GLU A 99 9.83 25.73 -0.14
N TYR A 100 9.95 24.41 -0.33
CA TYR A 100 9.94 23.74 -1.62
C TYR A 100 8.69 22.89 -1.83
N ASN A 101 7.56 23.26 -1.21
CA ASN A 101 6.36 22.42 -1.17
C ASN A 101 5.83 22.03 -2.57
N TRP A 102 6.08 22.83 -3.60
CA TRP A 102 5.72 22.51 -4.98
C TRP A 102 6.34 21.18 -5.46
N LEU A 103 7.53 20.81 -4.96
CA LEU A 103 8.19 19.53 -5.28
C LEU A 103 7.42 18.32 -4.71
N ASN A 104 6.66 18.48 -3.63
CA ASN A 104 5.83 17.39 -3.08
C ASN A 104 4.70 16.97 -4.03
N TYR A 105 4.35 17.80 -5.02
CA TYR A 105 3.37 17.46 -6.04
C TYR A 105 3.96 16.66 -7.20
N TYR A 106 5.29 16.61 -7.34
CA TYR A 106 5.94 15.92 -8.46
C TYR A 106 5.62 14.41 -8.48
N LEU A 107 5.69 13.75 -7.31
CA LEU A 107 5.37 12.33 -7.21
C LEU A 107 3.92 12.03 -7.61
N PRO A 108 2.89 12.60 -6.95
CA PRO A 108 1.49 12.28 -7.24
C PRO A 108 1.00 12.78 -8.60
N TRP A 109 1.48 13.93 -9.12
CA TRP A 109 0.97 14.52 -10.36
C TRP A 109 1.76 14.17 -11.60
N VAL A 110 3.07 13.90 -11.49
CA VAL A 110 3.91 13.62 -12.65
C VAL A 110 4.25 12.15 -12.73
N LEU A 111 4.82 11.56 -11.67
CA LEU A 111 5.30 10.18 -11.73
C LEU A 111 4.19 9.14 -11.57
N ALA A 112 3.26 9.38 -10.64
CA ALA A 112 2.24 8.39 -10.29
C ALA A 112 1.33 7.96 -11.47
N PRO A 113 0.96 8.84 -12.42
CA PRO A 113 0.23 8.45 -13.63
C PRO A 113 0.90 7.34 -14.45
N PHE A 114 2.23 7.35 -14.60
CA PHE A 114 2.98 6.30 -15.32
C PHE A 114 2.97 4.94 -14.60
N PHE A 115 2.58 4.92 -13.33
CA PHE A 115 2.43 3.70 -12.54
C PHE A 115 0.97 3.27 -12.39
N GLY A 116 0.02 4.01 -12.96
CA GLY A 116 -1.40 3.71 -12.86
C GLY A 116 -2.10 4.33 -11.65
N HIS A 117 -1.52 5.36 -11.05
CA HIS A 117 -2.22 6.17 -10.06
C HIS A 117 -2.82 7.40 -10.73
N THR A 118 -4.11 7.60 -10.55
CA THR A 118 -4.72 8.90 -10.77
C THR A 118 -4.23 9.86 -9.68
N PRO A 119 -3.84 11.10 -10.02
CA PRO A 119 -3.34 12.06 -9.05
C PRO A 119 -4.31 12.24 -7.87
N GLU A 120 -3.80 12.43 -6.65
CA GLU A 120 -4.57 12.65 -5.42
C GLU A 120 -5.54 11.54 -4.96
N THR A 121 -5.96 10.60 -5.83
CA THR A 121 -6.92 9.54 -5.46
C THR A 121 -6.34 8.61 -4.42
N TYR A 122 -5.10 8.16 -4.60
CA TYR A 122 -4.43 7.29 -3.63
C TYR A 122 -4.31 7.96 -2.26
N TYR A 123 -3.83 9.20 -2.21
CA TYR A 123 -3.72 9.96 -0.96
C TYR A 123 -5.08 10.14 -0.28
N SER A 124 -6.10 10.51 -1.05
CA SER A 124 -7.45 10.76 -0.54
C SER A 124 -8.11 9.48 -0.04
N HIS A 125 -7.82 8.33 -0.65
CA HIS A 125 -8.25 7.03 -0.14
C HIS A 125 -7.47 6.63 1.11
N HIS A 126 -6.13 6.59 1.00
CA HIS A 126 -5.25 6.06 2.04
C HIS A 126 -5.31 6.87 3.32
N ILE A 127 -5.05 8.18 3.22
CA ILE A 127 -5.03 9.10 4.38
C ILE A 127 -6.44 9.56 4.72
N GLY A 128 -7.28 9.75 3.71
CA GLY A 128 -8.61 10.32 3.87
C GLY A 128 -9.71 9.33 4.23
N MET A 129 -9.50 8.00 4.11
CA MET A 129 -10.47 6.96 4.45
C MET A 129 -9.82 5.79 5.21
N HIS A 130 -8.88 5.09 4.58
CA HIS A 130 -8.37 3.81 5.08
C HIS A 130 -7.71 3.91 6.46
N HIS A 131 -6.79 4.85 6.66
CA HIS A 131 -6.15 5.07 7.97
C HIS A 131 -7.13 5.48 9.07
N PRO A 132 -8.02 6.47 8.85
CA PRO A 132 -9.04 6.84 9.81
C PRO A 132 -9.99 5.71 10.21
N GLU A 133 -10.36 4.84 9.26
CA GLU A 133 -11.33 3.75 9.50
C GLU A 133 -10.63 2.42 9.86
N ASN A 134 -9.33 2.30 9.65
CA ASN A 134 -8.51 1.16 10.06
C ASN A 134 -9.06 -0.20 9.62
N ASN A 135 -9.46 -0.31 8.34
CA ASN A 135 -10.09 -1.51 7.73
C ASN A 135 -11.43 -1.94 8.37
N LEU A 136 -12.10 -1.06 9.14
CA LEU A 136 -13.44 -1.29 9.70
C LEU A 136 -14.55 -1.04 8.67
N GLU A 137 -15.81 -1.13 9.08
CA GLU A 137 -16.98 -1.20 8.19
C GLU A 137 -17.18 0.03 7.29
N ASP A 138 -16.67 1.19 7.71
CA ASP A 138 -16.76 2.44 6.97
C ASP A 138 -15.60 2.62 5.95
N ASP A 139 -14.62 1.71 5.94
CA ASP A 139 -13.55 1.62 4.94
C ASP A 139 -14.05 0.85 3.71
N ASP A 140 -14.07 1.49 2.53
CA ASP A 140 -14.48 0.83 1.29
C ASP A 140 -13.49 -0.26 0.83
N SER A 141 -12.27 -0.23 1.35
CA SER A 141 -11.27 -1.28 1.16
C SER A 141 -11.30 -2.37 2.24
N SER A 142 -12.28 -2.35 3.16
CA SER A 142 -12.41 -3.37 4.21
C SER A 142 -12.56 -4.79 3.66
N THR A 143 -11.78 -5.71 4.24
CA THR A 143 -11.82 -7.15 3.94
C THR A 143 -12.81 -7.93 4.81
N MET A 144 -13.33 -7.32 5.90
CA MET A 144 -14.03 -8.03 6.99
C MET A 144 -15.25 -8.83 6.52
N THR A 145 -16.02 -8.26 5.60
CA THR A 145 -17.27 -8.84 5.10
C THR A 145 -17.06 -9.95 4.07
N PHE A 146 -15.80 -10.34 3.80
CA PHE A 146 -15.44 -11.39 2.86
C PHE A 146 -14.83 -12.61 3.56
N GLN A 147 -14.92 -13.76 2.90
CA GLN A 147 -14.14 -14.94 3.30
C GLN A 147 -12.71 -14.79 2.78
N ARG A 148 -11.75 -14.57 3.68
CA ARG A 148 -10.43 -14.03 3.31
C ARG A 148 -9.43 -15.06 2.78
N ASP A 149 -9.78 -16.34 2.84
CA ASP A 149 -9.08 -17.47 2.21
C ASP A 149 -9.81 -18.04 0.98
N SER A 150 -10.66 -17.22 0.35
CA SER A 150 -11.41 -17.58 -0.85
C SER A 150 -11.02 -16.70 -2.03
N PHE A 151 -10.52 -17.33 -3.10
CA PHE A 151 -10.19 -16.65 -4.36
C PHE A 151 -11.41 -15.90 -4.93
N TRP A 152 -12.59 -16.52 -4.89
CA TRP A 152 -13.81 -15.89 -5.39
C TRP A 152 -14.24 -14.68 -4.57
N SER A 153 -14.00 -14.70 -3.25
CA SER A 153 -14.25 -13.54 -2.41
C SER A 153 -13.27 -12.41 -2.72
N PHE A 154 -12.01 -12.72 -3.00
CA PHE A 154 -11.04 -11.72 -3.50
C PHE A 154 -11.49 -11.11 -4.83
N ILE A 155 -11.95 -11.93 -5.79
CA ILE A 155 -12.45 -11.43 -7.08
C ILE A 155 -13.67 -10.51 -6.88
N ALA A 156 -14.61 -10.87 -6.00
CA ALA A 156 -15.76 -10.02 -5.67
C ALA A 156 -15.32 -8.70 -5.02
N TYR A 157 -14.37 -8.75 -4.09
CA TYR A 157 -13.77 -7.59 -3.43
C TYR A 157 -13.10 -6.65 -4.44
N PHE A 158 -12.20 -7.19 -5.26
CA PHE A 158 -11.49 -6.43 -6.29
C PHE A 158 -12.45 -5.82 -7.30
N SER A 159 -13.44 -6.60 -7.80
CA SER A 159 -14.41 -6.12 -8.78
C SER A 159 -15.25 -4.96 -8.23
N ARG A 160 -15.69 -5.06 -6.97
CA ARG A 160 -16.39 -3.97 -6.29
C ARG A 160 -15.52 -2.72 -6.21
N PHE A 161 -14.29 -2.85 -5.70
CA PHE A 161 -13.38 -1.71 -5.57
C PHE A 161 -13.07 -1.08 -6.94
N PHE A 162 -12.83 -1.90 -7.95
CA PHE A 162 -12.44 -1.43 -9.29
C PHE A 162 -13.56 -0.63 -9.98
N VAL A 163 -14.82 -1.10 -9.89
CA VAL A 163 -15.96 -0.51 -10.61
C VAL A 163 -16.55 0.68 -9.86
N ILE A 164 -16.71 0.58 -8.53
CA ILE A 164 -17.43 1.60 -7.75
C ILE A 164 -16.57 2.32 -6.69
N GLY A 165 -15.29 1.96 -6.53
CA GLY A 165 -14.44 2.47 -5.46
C GLY A 165 -14.25 3.98 -5.48
N VAL A 166 -14.03 4.59 -6.65
CA VAL A 166 -13.90 6.06 -6.76
C VAL A 166 -15.19 6.76 -6.32
N ARG A 167 -16.36 6.26 -6.75
CA ARG A 167 -17.66 6.81 -6.33
C ARG A 167 -17.86 6.69 -4.83
N ASN A 168 -17.53 5.53 -4.25
CA ASN A 168 -17.65 5.28 -2.83
C ASN A 168 -16.72 6.20 -2.03
N LEU A 169 -15.47 6.38 -2.49
CA LEU A 169 -14.51 7.33 -1.92
C LEU A 169 -15.05 8.75 -1.88
N LEU A 170 -15.53 9.28 -3.01
CA LEU A 170 -16.04 10.65 -3.07
C LEU A 170 -17.27 10.83 -2.16
N THR A 171 -18.16 9.84 -2.12
CA THR A 171 -19.33 9.84 -1.23
C THR A 171 -18.91 9.83 0.24
N TYR A 172 -18.00 8.94 0.62
CA TYR A 172 -17.47 8.84 1.98
C TYR A 172 -16.84 10.17 2.43
N LEU A 173 -15.98 10.76 1.61
CA LEU A 173 -15.25 11.98 1.97
C LEU A 173 -16.20 13.16 2.16
N ARG A 174 -17.24 13.29 1.31
CA ARG A 174 -18.29 14.30 1.50
C ARG A 174 -19.07 14.06 2.79
N ARG A 175 -19.46 12.80 3.04
CA ARG A 175 -20.21 12.40 4.25
C ARG A 175 -19.44 12.67 5.54
N LYS A 176 -18.11 12.48 5.55
CA LYS A 176 -17.24 12.73 6.72
C LYS A 176 -16.73 14.17 6.79
N ASN A 177 -17.36 15.09 6.07
CA ASN A 177 -17.02 16.52 6.02
C ASN A 177 -15.56 16.81 5.60
N ARG A 178 -15.05 16.07 4.61
CA ARG A 178 -13.72 16.23 3.99
C ARG A 178 -13.81 16.64 2.51
N PRO A 179 -14.57 17.69 2.14
CA PRO A 179 -14.83 18.03 0.74
C PRO A 179 -13.57 18.41 -0.05
N LYS A 180 -12.53 18.96 0.61
CA LYS A 180 -11.25 19.29 -0.03
C LYS A 180 -10.54 18.05 -0.59
N LEU A 181 -10.58 16.92 0.13
CA LEU A 181 -10.02 15.65 -0.34
C LEU A 181 -10.88 15.07 -1.48
N ALA A 182 -12.20 15.16 -1.36
CA ALA A 182 -13.10 14.72 -2.44
C ALA A 182 -12.86 15.51 -3.74
N TRP A 183 -12.69 16.83 -3.63
CA TRP A 183 -12.38 17.68 -4.78
C TRP A 183 -11.04 17.33 -5.42
N ARG A 184 -9.99 17.12 -4.62
CA ARG A 184 -8.67 16.72 -5.10
C ARG A 184 -8.70 15.38 -5.84
N ALA A 185 -9.29 14.35 -5.25
CA ALA A 185 -9.44 13.05 -5.89
C ALA A 185 -10.23 13.14 -7.21
N MET A 186 -11.38 13.84 -7.19
CA MET A 186 -12.20 14.02 -8.39
C MET A 186 -11.45 14.78 -9.50
N THR A 187 -10.72 15.84 -9.13
CA THR A 187 -9.90 16.61 -10.08
C THR A 187 -8.82 15.74 -10.69
N GLY A 188 -8.12 14.94 -9.89
CA GLY A 188 -7.10 14.02 -10.37
C GLY A 188 -7.62 12.96 -11.33
N GLU A 189 -8.78 12.35 -11.02
CA GLU A 189 -9.46 11.41 -11.94
C GLU A 189 -9.83 12.08 -13.27
N LEU A 190 -10.44 13.27 -13.22
CA LEU A 190 -10.86 14.01 -14.42
C LEU A 190 -9.68 14.47 -15.28
N VAL A 191 -8.62 15.01 -14.66
CA VAL A 191 -7.40 15.42 -15.36
C VAL A 191 -6.72 14.22 -16.00
N PHE A 192 -6.59 13.10 -15.28
CA PHE A 192 -6.01 11.88 -15.84
C PHE A 192 -6.81 11.37 -17.04
N ALA A 193 -8.15 11.34 -16.94
CA ALA A 193 -9.02 10.95 -18.05
C ALA A 193 -8.88 11.89 -19.25
N ALA A 194 -8.90 13.21 -19.03
CA ALA A 194 -8.74 14.21 -20.08
C ALA A 194 -7.38 14.09 -20.80
N VAL A 195 -6.29 13.88 -20.05
CA VAL A 195 -4.96 13.66 -20.61
C VAL A 195 -4.93 12.37 -21.44
N CYS A 196 -5.47 11.26 -20.92
CA CYS A 196 -5.53 10.00 -21.67
C CYS A 196 -6.34 10.14 -22.97
N ILE A 197 -7.50 10.81 -22.91
CA ILE A 197 -8.34 11.07 -24.10
C ILE A 197 -7.58 11.94 -25.10
N GLY A 198 -6.94 13.02 -24.66
CA GLY A 198 -6.13 13.89 -25.51
C GLY A 198 -4.99 13.12 -26.20
N LEU A 199 -4.28 12.27 -25.45
CA LEU A 199 -3.19 11.46 -25.97
C LEU A 199 -3.65 10.32 -26.91
N CYS A 200 -4.91 9.88 -26.82
CA CYS A 200 -5.46 8.89 -27.77
C CYS A 200 -5.49 9.42 -29.20
N PHE A 201 -5.63 10.73 -29.40
CA PHE A 201 -5.54 11.38 -30.71
C PHE A 201 -4.11 11.37 -31.30
N ILE A 202 -3.10 11.09 -30.48
CA ILE A 202 -1.72 10.91 -30.91
C ILE A 202 -1.43 9.42 -31.14
N SER A 203 -1.66 8.59 -30.13
CA SER A 203 -1.43 7.14 -30.21
C SER A 203 -2.21 6.40 -29.11
N TRP A 204 -3.39 5.88 -29.45
CA TRP A 204 -4.17 5.06 -28.52
C TRP A 204 -3.44 3.79 -28.02
N PRO A 205 -2.59 3.09 -28.81
CA PRO A 205 -1.83 1.94 -28.30
C PRO A 205 -0.83 2.36 -27.22
N ALA A 206 -0.18 3.52 -27.38
CA ALA A 206 0.73 4.06 -26.37
C ALA A 206 -0.01 4.46 -25.10
N VAL A 207 -1.20 5.06 -25.19
CA VAL A 207 -2.05 5.34 -24.00
C VAL A 207 -2.36 4.07 -23.22
N ILE A 208 -2.65 2.97 -23.90
CA ILE A 208 -2.90 1.68 -23.24
C ILE A 208 -1.65 1.23 -22.48
N VAL A 209 -0.49 1.18 -23.15
CA VAL A 209 0.77 0.68 -22.55
C VAL A 209 1.25 1.54 -21.39
N VAL A 210 1.14 2.88 -21.53
CA VAL A 210 1.73 3.83 -20.58
C VAL A 210 0.79 4.18 -19.42
N PHE A 211 -0.53 4.18 -19.63
CA PHE A 211 -1.48 4.68 -18.63
C PHE A 211 -2.57 3.68 -18.25
N VAL A 212 -3.34 3.17 -19.22
CA VAL A 212 -4.55 2.38 -18.93
C VAL A 212 -4.20 0.99 -18.37
N PHE A 213 -3.24 0.30 -18.98
CA PHE A 213 -2.80 -0.99 -18.48
C PHE A 213 -2.10 -0.88 -17.12
N PRO A 214 -1.17 0.07 -16.89
CA PRO A 214 -0.64 0.34 -15.56
C PRO A 214 -1.70 0.66 -14.51
N LEU A 215 -2.77 1.40 -14.85
CA LEU A 215 -3.91 1.69 -13.96
C LEU A 215 -4.61 0.41 -13.50
N PHE A 216 -4.91 -0.50 -14.43
CA PHE A 216 -5.50 -1.80 -14.08
C PHE A 216 -4.56 -2.61 -13.19
N VAL A 217 -3.30 -2.78 -13.61
CA VAL A 217 -2.31 -3.58 -12.89
C VAL A 217 -2.05 -3.01 -11.49
N TYR A 218 -1.98 -1.69 -11.36
CA TYR A 218 -1.80 -1.05 -10.05
C TYR A 218 -2.96 -1.33 -9.12
N ARG A 219 -4.21 -1.08 -9.56
CA ARG A 219 -5.40 -1.31 -8.74
C ARG A 219 -5.48 -2.76 -8.29
N LEU A 220 -5.15 -3.72 -9.17
CA LEU A 220 -5.11 -5.14 -8.82
C LEU A 220 -4.05 -5.41 -7.74
N ILE A 221 -2.80 -4.99 -7.94
CA ILE A 221 -1.71 -5.25 -7.00
C ILE A 221 -1.96 -4.57 -5.64
N ALA A 222 -2.47 -3.33 -5.63
CA ALA A 222 -2.81 -2.63 -4.41
C ALA A 222 -3.89 -3.37 -3.62
N MET A 223 -4.89 -3.93 -4.30
CA MET A 223 -5.95 -4.72 -3.66
C MET A 223 -5.48 -6.11 -3.20
N VAL A 224 -4.54 -6.74 -3.92
CA VAL A 224 -3.84 -7.95 -3.40
C VAL A 224 -3.08 -7.62 -2.12
N GLY A 225 -2.36 -6.49 -2.10
CA GLY A 225 -1.64 -5.99 -0.93
C GLY A 225 -2.57 -5.78 0.26
N ASN A 226 -3.58 -4.92 0.10
CA ASN A 226 -4.55 -4.61 1.16
C ASN A 226 -5.29 -5.87 1.65
N TRP A 227 -5.74 -6.73 0.73
CA TRP A 227 -6.40 -7.98 1.08
C TRP A 227 -5.53 -8.85 1.98
N THR A 228 -4.25 -8.99 1.62
CA THR A 228 -3.31 -9.85 2.35
C THR A 228 -2.95 -9.23 3.68
N GLN A 229 -2.61 -7.95 3.69
CA GLN A 229 -2.31 -7.16 4.88
C GLN A 229 -3.41 -7.27 5.94
N HIS A 230 -4.68 -7.31 5.52
CA HIS A 230 -5.87 -7.44 6.36
C HIS A 230 -6.59 -8.80 6.19
N ALA A 231 -5.86 -9.87 5.85
CA ALA A 231 -6.47 -11.18 5.64
C ALA A 231 -6.92 -11.82 6.95
N PHE A 232 -6.24 -11.51 8.06
CA PHE A 232 -6.39 -12.18 9.34
C PHE A 232 -6.94 -11.28 10.45
N VAL A 233 -7.98 -10.50 10.14
CA VAL A 233 -8.75 -9.72 11.13
C VAL A 233 -9.43 -10.62 12.16
N ASP A 234 -9.21 -10.31 13.44
CA ASP A 234 -9.94 -10.90 14.56
C ASP A 234 -11.36 -10.32 14.66
N GLY A 235 -12.37 -11.20 14.66
CA GLY A 235 -13.78 -10.78 14.69
C GLY A 235 -14.21 -10.16 16.02
N GLU A 236 -13.53 -10.49 17.11
CA GLU A 236 -13.85 -10.00 18.46
C GLU A 236 -13.25 -8.63 18.76
N ASP A 237 -12.19 -8.24 18.04
CA ASP A 237 -11.47 -6.99 18.25
C ASP A 237 -10.87 -6.46 16.93
N PRO A 238 -11.72 -6.15 15.93
CA PRO A 238 -11.28 -5.80 14.58
C PRO A 238 -10.63 -4.40 14.50
N GLY A 239 -10.83 -3.55 15.50
CA GLY A 239 -10.24 -2.21 15.56
C GLY A 239 -8.81 -2.17 16.08
N ASN A 240 -8.32 -3.28 16.64
CA ASN A 240 -6.98 -3.38 17.20
C ASN A 240 -5.95 -3.66 16.09
N ALA A 241 -4.99 -2.75 15.92
CA ALA A 241 -3.95 -2.84 14.90
C ALA A 241 -3.14 -4.14 14.95
N TYR A 242 -2.93 -4.74 16.13
CA TYR A 242 -2.20 -6.01 16.28
C TYR A 242 -3.03 -7.24 15.87
N LYS A 243 -4.34 -7.07 15.70
CA LYS A 243 -5.31 -8.13 15.41
C LYS A 243 -6.00 -7.95 14.05
N ASN A 244 -5.89 -6.79 13.44
CA ASN A 244 -6.50 -6.49 12.15
C ASN A 244 -5.52 -6.55 10.97
N SER A 245 -4.22 -6.65 11.24
CA SER A 245 -3.16 -6.67 10.25
C SER A 245 -2.05 -7.66 10.60
N LEU A 246 -1.11 -7.87 9.69
CA LEU A 246 0.01 -8.79 9.84
C LEU A 246 1.36 -8.11 9.60
N THR A 247 2.45 -8.73 10.05
CA THR A 247 3.83 -8.29 9.78
C THR A 247 4.59 -9.39 9.01
N CYS A 248 5.32 -9.02 7.96
CA CYS A 248 6.28 -9.87 7.26
C CYS A 248 7.70 -9.35 7.47
N ILE A 249 8.56 -10.14 8.08
CA ILE A 249 9.95 -9.79 8.42
C ILE A 249 10.94 -10.64 7.62
N ASN A 250 12.18 -10.16 7.53
CA ASN A 250 13.31 -10.88 6.90
C ASN A 250 13.03 -11.27 5.45
N VAL A 251 12.47 -10.33 4.68
CA VAL A 251 12.12 -10.53 3.27
C VAL A 251 12.81 -9.52 2.37
N LYS A 252 13.26 -9.95 1.19
CA LYS A 252 13.84 -9.05 0.18
C LYS A 252 12.88 -7.91 -0.20
N TYR A 253 11.57 -8.17 -0.10
CA TYR A 253 10.52 -7.17 -0.27
C TYR A 253 10.72 -5.93 0.60
N ASN A 254 11.08 -6.08 1.88
CA ASN A 254 11.26 -4.96 2.80
C ASN A 254 12.40 -4.02 2.38
N ARG A 255 13.46 -4.57 1.78
CA ARG A 255 14.54 -3.75 1.20
C ARG A 255 14.10 -3.02 -0.08
N LYS A 256 13.28 -3.67 -0.91
CA LYS A 256 12.81 -3.09 -2.17
C LYS A 256 11.69 -2.06 -1.96
N CYS A 257 10.86 -2.26 -0.94
CA CYS A 257 9.60 -1.57 -0.71
C CYS A 257 9.55 -0.93 0.69
N TRP A 258 10.69 -0.41 1.16
CA TRP A 258 10.74 0.49 2.33
C TRP A 258 10.05 -0.08 3.57
N ASN A 259 10.41 -1.31 3.96
CA ASN A 259 9.88 -2.01 5.14
C ASN A 259 8.35 -2.08 5.22
N ASP A 260 7.64 -2.05 4.09
CA ASP A 260 6.18 -2.17 4.03
C ASP A 260 5.65 -3.48 4.65
N GLY A 261 6.48 -4.52 4.78
CA GLY A 261 6.14 -5.72 5.52
C GLY A 261 5.74 -5.47 6.98
N TYR A 262 6.12 -4.34 7.59
CA TYR A 262 5.81 -4.00 8.98
C TYR A 262 4.43 -3.32 9.17
N HIS A 263 3.39 -3.87 8.55
CA HIS A 263 2.06 -3.23 8.46
C HIS A 263 1.36 -3.02 9.80
N ILE A 264 1.54 -3.91 10.78
CA ILE A 264 1.02 -3.69 12.15
C ILE A 264 1.58 -2.39 12.72
N SER A 265 2.91 -2.22 12.69
CA SER A 265 3.53 -1.01 13.25
C SER A 265 3.17 0.25 12.46
N HIS A 266 2.92 0.10 11.15
CA HIS A 266 2.39 1.17 10.31
C HIS A 266 1.00 1.62 10.79
N HIS A 267 0.06 0.72 11.05
CA HIS A 267 -1.25 1.09 11.60
C HIS A 267 -1.17 1.64 13.03
N VAL A 268 -0.21 1.18 13.84
CA VAL A 268 0.01 1.70 15.19
C VAL A 268 0.62 3.11 15.17
N ARG A 269 1.54 3.40 14.25
CA ARG A 269 2.19 4.71 14.08
C ARG A 269 2.39 5.04 12.59
N PRO A 270 1.36 5.58 11.90
CA PRO A 270 1.40 5.79 10.46
C PRO A 270 2.51 6.75 10.00
N ALA A 271 2.86 7.73 10.83
CA ALA A 271 3.89 8.73 10.54
C ALA A 271 5.33 8.30 10.91
N MET A 272 5.54 7.05 11.37
CA MET A 272 6.88 6.53 11.66
C MET A 272 7.74 6.46 10.39
N HIS A 273 9.05 6.69 10.50
CA HIS A 273 9.92 6.47 9.35
C HIS A 273 10.01 4.97 9.04
N TRP A 274 10.05 4.60 7.76
CA TRP A 274 10.10 3.19 7.38
C TRP A 274 11.32 2.45 7.95
N THR A 275 12.46 3.13 8.13
CA THR A 275 13.68 2.56 8.72
C THR A 275 13.56 2.27 10.23
N GLU A 276 12.55 2.80 10.91
CA GLU A 276 12.36 2.64 12.36
C GLU A 276 11.49 1.43 12.71
N HIS A 277 10.72 0.90 11.75
CA HIS A 277 9.80 -0.21 11.98
C HIS A 277 10.48 -1.46 12.58
N PRO A 278 11.66 -1.91 12.12
CA PRO A 278 12.32 -3.07 12.72
C PRO A 278 12.66 -2.86 14.20
N THR A 279 13.18 -1.67 14.55
CA THR A 279 13.50 -1.33 15.94
C THR A 279 12.24 -1.19 16.80
N PHE A 280 11.18 -0.58 16.26
CA PHE A 280 9.91 -0.45 16.96
C PHE A 280 9.26 -1.82 17.22
N PHE A 281 9.30 -2.72 16.26
CA PHE A 281 8.84 -4.11 16.40
C PHE A 281 9.52 -4.80 17.58
N LEU A 282 10.86 -4.76 17.65
CA LEU A 282 11.61 -5.36 18.76
C LEU A 282 11.26 -4.71 20.12
N LYS A 283 11.14 -3.37 20.16
CA LYS A 283 10.78 -2.63 21.38
C LYS A 283 9.36 -2.90 21.87
N THR A 284 8.48 -3.41 21.02
CA THR A 284 7.05 -3.62 21.33
C THR A 284 6.64 -5.08 21.20
N ILE A 285 7.61 -5.99 21.16
CA ILE A 285 7.42 -7.42 20.91
C ILE A 285 6.42 -8.08 21.87
N ASP A 286 6.39 -7.64 23.14
CA ASP A 286 5.44 -8.14 24.13
C ASP A 286 3.98 -7.84 23.75
N LYS A 287 3.72 -6.69 23.09
CA LYS A 287 2.38 -6.36 22.60
C LYS A 287 1.96 -7.29 21.45
N TYR A 288 2.91 -7.70 20.60
CA TYR A 288 2.64 -8.69 19.57
C TYR A 288 2.26 -10.04 20.19
N ALA A 289 3.00 -10.50 21.20
CA ALA A 289 2.68 -11.74 21.92
C ALA A 289 1.31 -11.68 22.61
N GLN A 290 1.04 -10.62 23.37
CA GLN A 290 -0.23 -10.43 24.11
C GLN A 290 -1.46 -10.48 23.20
N ASN A 291 -1.33 -10.00 21.96
CA ASN A 291 -2.44 -9.96 21.00
C ASN A 291 -2.52 -11.18 20.08
N LYS A 292 -1.60 -12.16 20.24
CA LYS A 292 -1.35 -13.23 19.27
C LYS A 292 -1.27 -12.66 17.84
N ALA A 293 -0.47 -11.60 17.68
CA ALA A 293 -0.30 -10.91 16.40
C ALA A 293 0.32 -11.85 15.36
N ILE A 294 -0.07 -11.68 14.10
CA ILE A 294 0.42 -12.55 13.02
C ILE A 294 1.69 -11.95 12.43
N VAL A 295 2.80 -12.66 12.64
CA VAL A 295 4.13 -12.29 12.15
C VAL A 295 4.69 -13.46 11.35
N PHE A 296 5.00 -13.24 10.07
CA PHE A 296 5.65 -14.21 9.21
C PHE A 296 7.12 -13.85 9.00
N ASP A 297 7.99 -14.86 9.01
CA ASP A 297 9.42 -14.73 8.72
C ASP A 297 9.74 -15.43 7.38
N GLY A 298 10.36 -14.67 6.48
CA GLY A 298 10.91 -15.17 5.22
C GLY A 298 9.89 -15.38 4.09
N ILE A 299 8.64 -14.92 4.27
CA ILE A 299 7.64 -14.82 3.21
C ILE A 299 6.99 -13.44 3.19
N ASP A 300 6.77 -12.89 1.99
CA ASP A 300 6.15 -11.58 1.79
C ASP A 300 4.63 -11.65 1.57
N PHE A 301 3.97 -10.49 1.44
CA PHE A 301 2.52 -10.42 1.24
C PHE A 301 2.05 -11.20 0.00
N GLY A 302 2.82 -11.19 -1.10
CA GLY A 302 2.44 -11.92 -2.30
C GLY A 302 2.48 -13.43 -2.06
N GLN A 303 3.52 -13.93 -1.40
CA GLN A 303 3.61 -15.34 -1.02
C GLN A 303 2.49 -15.73 -0.04
N VAL A 304 2.20 -14.90 0.97
CA VAL A 304 1.08 -15.10 1.89
C VAL A 304 -0.24 -15.17 1.13
N PHE A 305 -0.48 -14.29 0.16
CA PHE A 305 -1.69 -14.29 -0.68
C PHE A 305 -1.87 -15.63 -1.39
N PHE A 306 -0.87 -16.10 -2.13
CA PHE A 306 -0.99 -17.35 -2.90
C PHE A 306 -1.15 -18.58 -2.00
N LEU A 307 -0.42 -18.63 -0.88
CA LEU A 307 -0.57 -19.70 0.12
C LEU A 307 -1.98 -19.70 0.72
N LEU A 308 -2.51 -18.51 1.02
CA LEU A 308 -3.84 -18.34 1.58
C LEU A 308 -4.94 -18.75 0.59
N MET A 309 -4.84 -18.35 -0.67
CA MET A 309 -5.77 -18.78 -1.74
C MET A 309 -5.74 -20.30 -1.94
N GLY A 310 -4.57 -20.92 -1.77
CA GLY A 310 -4.39 -22.38 -1.77
C GLY A 310 -4.74 -23.08 -0.46
N LYS A 311 -5.22 -22.35 0.56
CA LYS A 311 -5.52 -22.83 1.92
C LYS A 311 -4.37 -23.61 2.56
N LYS A 312 -3.12 -23.25 2.24
CA LYS A 312 -1.89 -23.86 2.76
C LYS A 312 -1.55 -23.33 4.16
N TYR A 313 -2.49 -23.50 5.09
CA TYR A 313 -2.35 -23.06 6.48
C TYR A 313 -1.17 -23.72 7.20
N ASP A 314 -0.83 -24.95 6.82
CA ASP A 314 0.34 -25.67 7.29
C ASP A 314 1.65 -24.96 6.89
N VAL A 315 1.76 -24.48 5.66
CA VAL A 315 2.91 -23.71 5.19
C VAL A 315 2.96 -22.35 5.89
N LEU A 316 1.82 -21.65 5.97
CA LEU A 316 1.72 -20.37 6.68
C LEU A 316 2.19 -20.50 8.14
N ALA A 317 1.68 -21.48 8.89
CA ALA A 317 2.07 -21.72 10.28
C ALA A 317 3.56 -22.08 10.44
N ARG A 318 4.15 -22.79 9.49
CA ARG A 318 5.62 -23.04 9.49
C ARG A 318 6.43 -21.76 9.37
N HIS A 319 5.92 -20.73 8.71
CA HIS A 319 6.55 -19.41 8.60
C HIS A 319 6.16 -18.43 9.71
N MET A 320 5.15 -18.73 10.53
CA MET A 320 4.79 -17.87 11.66
C MET A 320 5.85 -17.87 12.75
N VAL A 321 6.07 -16.71 13.36
CA VAL A 321 6.98 -16.53 14.48
C VAL A 321 6.22 -16.68 15.79
N ASN A 322 6.65 -17.64 16.64
CA ASN A 322 6.07 -17.82 17.97
C ASN A 322 6.74 -16.86 18.98
N ILE A 323 6.21 -15.65 19.06
CA ILE A 323 6.74 -14.60 19.92
C ILE A 323 6.36 -14.89 21.38
N ASN A 324 7.36 -14.98 22.27
CA ASN A 324 7.20 -15.23 23.71
C ASN A 324 6.29 -16.43 24.05
N GLY A 325 6.27 -17.47 23.21
CA GLY A 325 5.42 -18.64 23.44
C GLY A 325 3.91 -18.35 23.39
N ALA A 326 3.49 -17.30 22.65
CA ALA A 326 2.07 -16.94 22.50
C ALA A 326 1.21 -18.05 21.87
N PHE A 327 1.84 -19.01 21.21
CA PHE A 327 1.21 -20.18 20.61
C PHE A 327 1.75 -21.45 21.25
N VAL A 328 0.85 -22.41 21.52
CA VAL A 328 1.22 -23.71 22.10
C VAL A 328 1.99 -24.56 21.09
N ASP A 329 1.44 -24.67 19.88
CA ASP A 329 2.00 -25.45 18.78
C ASP A 329 1.51 -24.92 17.42
N ASP A 330 1.89 -25.60 16.33
CA ASP A 330 1.48 -25.23 14.98
C ASP A 330 -0.05 -25.37 14.79
N ASN A 331 -0.72 -26.24 15.54
CA ASN A 331 -2.17 -26.42 15.45
C ASN A 331 -2.93 -25.23 16.04
N ASP A 332 -2.48 -24.67 17.18
CA ASP A 332 -3.04 -23.45 17.77
C ASP A 332 -2.91 -22.27 16.78
N ALA A 333 -1.75 -22.14 16.12
CA ALA A 333 -1.54 -21.14 15.09
C ALA A 333 -2.47 -21.34 13.87
N ILE A 334 -2.59 -22.56 13.34
CA ILE A 334 -3.49 -22.88 12.22
C ILE A 334 -4.95 -22.60 12.58
N ALA A 335 -5.37 -22.97 13.80
CA ALA A 335 -6.71 -22.70 14.29
C ALA A 335 -6.99 -21.20 14.36
N LEU A 336 -6.04 -20.40 14.86
CA LEU A 336 -6.13 -18.94 14.87
C LEU A 336 -6.24 -18.38 13.45
N LEU A 337 -5.35 -18.76 12.54
CA LEU A 337 -5.37 -18.29 11.15
C LEU A 337 -6.72 -18.58 10.48
N ARG A 338 -7.22 -19.81 10.61
CA ARG A 338 -8.53 -20.22 10.06
C ARG A 338 -9.69 -19.46 10.69
N ARG A 339 -9.65 -19.20 11.99
CA ARG A 339 -10.68 -18.39 12.67
C ARG A 339 -10.66 -16.97 12.14
N ARG A 340 -9.47 -16.37 12.08
CA ARG A 340 -9.25 -14.99 11.67
C ARG A 340 -9.41 -14.75 10.18
N THR A 341 -9.64 -15.74 9.32
CA THR A 341 -9.98 -15.53 7.89
C THR A 341 -11.49 -15.60 7.60
N ARG A 342 -12.29 -16.03 8.58
CA ARG A 342 -13.74 -16.18 8.41
C ARG A 342 -14.43 -14.85 8.19
N ARG A 343 -15.43 -14.84 7.31
CA ARG A 343 -16.31 -13.67 7.14
C ARG A 343 -16.82 -13.15 8.49
N ILE A 344 -16.63 -11.86 8.75
CA ILE A 344 -17.19 -11.16 9.90
C ILE A 344 -18.52 -10.54 9.45
N GLN A 345 -19.60 -10.87 10.15
CA GLN A 345 -20.91 -10.28 9.84
C GLN A 345 -20.89 -8.81 10.28
N ALA A 346 -21.33 -7.91 9.40
CA ALA A 346 -21.59 -6.54 9.81
C ALA A 346 -22.70 -6.57 10.88
N PRO A 347 -22.61 -5.76 11.96
CA PRO A 347 -23.65 -5.72 12.99
C PRO A 347 -25.04 -5.53 12.37
N ALA A 348 -26.01 -6.33 12.81
CA ALA A 348 -27.40 -6.18 12.38
C ALA A 348 -27.87 -4.75 12.66
N GLY A 349 -28.16 -3.99 11.61
CA GLY A 349 -28.59 -2.58 11.71
C GLY A 349 -27.63 -1.55 11.10
N HIS A 350 -26.41 -1.94 10.70
CA HIS A 350 -25.56 -1.05 9.89
C HIS A 350 -26.09 -1.00 8.46
N LYS A 351 -27.12 -0.18 8.23
CA LYS A 351 -27.43 0.31 6.89
C LYS A 351 -26.25 1.20 6.48
N PRO A 352 -25.53 0.93 5.38
CA PRO A 352 -24.65 1.93 4.82
C PRO A 352 -25.51 3.16 4.46
N GLY A 353 -25.54 4.18 5.32
CA GLY A 353 -26.38 5.36 5.11
C GLY A 353 -27.08 6.00 6.31
N VAL A 354 -26.99 5.47 7.54
CA VAL A 354 -27.53 6.17 8.72
C VAL A 354 -26.47 6.24 9.82
N PRO A 355 -26.05 7.45 10.25
CA PRO A 355 -25.04 7.59 11.29
C PRO A 355 -25.59 7.13 12.64
N ALA A 356 -24.89 6.22 13.30
CA ALA A 356 -25.00 6.08 14.75
C ALA A 356 -24.43 7.36 15.38
N LYS A 357 -25.19 8.03 16.25
CA LYS A 357 -24.70 9.17 17.03
C LYS A 357 -23.56 8.67 17.93
N SER A 358 -22.32 9.01 17.59
CA SER A 358 -21.17 8.73 18.45
C SER A 358 -21.28 9.53 19.74
N ARG A 359 -21.56 8.84 20.86
CA ARG A 359 -21.26 9.38 22.20
C ARG A 359 -19.76 9.21 22.41
N ILE A 360 -18.98 10.20 22.00
CA ILE A 360 -17.60 10.31 22.45
C ILE A 360 -17.68 10.90 23.87
N ALA A 361 -17.53 10.05 24.87
CA ALA A 361 -17.19 10.49 26.21
C ALA A 361 -15.73 10.97 26.16
N VAL A 362 -15.55 12.29 26.26
CA VAL A 362 -14.25 12.89 26.50
C VAL A 362 -13.87 12.54 27.93
N ALA A 363 -12.97 11.58 28.10
CA ALA A 363 -12.33 11.36 29.39
C ALA A 363 -11.23 12.41 29.54
N THR A 364 -11.54 13.45 30.32
CA THR A 364 -10.56 14.37 30.89
C THR A 364 -9.88 13.70 32.08
N ALA A 365 -8.56 13.50 31.99
CA ALA A 365 -7.58 13.64 33.07
C ALA A 365 -6.16 13.58 32.48
#